data_AF-A0A7G5DX54-F1
#
_entry.id   AF-A0A7G5DX54-F1
#
_cell.length_a   1.000
_cell.length_b   1.000
_cell.length_c   1.000
_cell.angle_alpha   90.00
_cell.angle_beta   90.00
_cell.angle_gamma   90.00
#
_symmetry.space_group_name_H-M   'P 1'
#
loop_
_entity.id
_entity.type
_entity.pdbx_description
1 polymer ?
#
loop_
_entity_poly.entity_id
_entity_poly.type
_entity_poly.pdbx_seq_one_letter_code
_entity_poly.pdbx_strand_id
1 'polypeptide(L)'
;MNAIISGKDFFKVGLNPESSRAASKDSSQKHAGSIVESIIRKQGHNISKLAKYMKISRCTLYKWFEHDTLPFDILVRIGSYTNYDFSSDFPEVFRSSSEAEIEQHPLQNPSKENEKIDYWIRKYILLLEKYNECLINQNHSQNPK
;
A
#
# COMPACT_ATOMS: atom_id res chain seq x y z
N MET A 1 54.66 -50.59 3.76
CA MET A 1 54.40 -50.37 5.20
C MET A 1 53.62 -49.07 5.33
N ASN A 2 52.38 -49.18 5.84
CA ASN A 2 51.61 -48.26 6.69
C ASN A 2 51.46 -46.78 6.29
N ALA A 3 50.35 -46.07 6.48
CA ALA A 3 48.94 -46.38 6.72
C ALA A 3 48.19 -45.04 6.55
N ILE A 4 46.97 -45.15 6.06
CA ILE A 4 45.82 -44.24 6.04
C ILE A 4 45.86 -43.10 7.08
N ILE A 5 45.70 -41.84 6.63
CA ILE A 5 45.25 -40.74 7.50
C ILE A 5 43.78 -40.46 7.22
N SER A 6 43.02 -40.59 8.30
CA SER A 6 41.57 -40.52 8.46
C SER A 6 41.06 -39.08 8.34
N GLY A 7 39.87 -38.93 7.76
CA GLY A 7 39.14 -37.66 7.68
C GLY A 7 38.57 -37.17 9.02
N LYS A 8 38.12 -35.91 8.99
CA LYS A 8 37.30 -35.13 9.95
C LYS A 8 37.63 -33.64 9.68
N ASP A 9 36.74 -32.67 9.46
CA ASP A 9 35.29 -32.56 9.50
C ASP A 9 34.90 -31.39 8.57
N PHE A 10 34.19 -31.70 7.49
CA PHE A 10 33.43 -30.70 6.72
C PHE A 10 32.13 -30.50 7.47
N PHE A 11 31.95 -29.36 8.15
CA PHE A 11 30.69 -28.64 8.45
C PHE A 11 30.95 -27.72 9.66
N LYS A 12 31.52 -26.54 9.39
CA LYS A 12 31.47 -25.43 10.34
C LYS A 12 30.42 -24.43 9.87
N VAL A 13 29.33 -24.41 10.65
CA VAL A 13 28.28 -23.41 10.68
C VAL A 13 28.89 -22.01 10.68
N GLY A 14 28.42 -21.18 9.76
CA GLY A 14 28.77 -19.76 9.64
C GLY A 14 27.63 -19.01 8.98
N LEU A 15 26.57 -18.78 9.75
CA LEU A 15 25.59 -17.74 9.45
C LEU A 15 26.31 -16.39 9.54
N ASN A 16 26.41 -15.70 8.41
CA ASN A 16 26.26 -14.25 8.28
C ASN A 16 26.29 -13.90 6.79
N PRO A 17 25.37 -13.03 6.35
CA PRO A 17 25.86 -11.78 5.84
C PRO A 17 25.16 -10.61 6.54
N GLU A 18 25.96 -9.84 7.27
CA GLU A 18 26.04 -8.39 7.14
C GLU A 18 24.92 -7.77 6.28
N SER A 19 23.84 -7.33 6.95
CA SER A 19 23.08 -6.17 6.48
C SER A 19 23.15 -5.12 7.58
N SER A 20 24.32 -4.48 7.61
CA SER A 20 24.49 -3.12 8.10
C SER A 20 23.59 -2.21 7.26
N ARG A 21 22.36 -1.97 7.73
CA ARG A 21 21.56 -0.84 7.28
C ARG A 21 21.42 0.15 8.43
N ALA A 22 22.40 1.06 8.44
CA ALA A 22 22.33 2.44 8.88
C ALA A 22 21.39 2.73 10.06
N ALA A 23 21.99 2.91 11.23
CA ALA A 23 21.48 3.83 12.23
C ALA A 23 21.20 5.20 11.58
N SER A 24 19.92 5.54 11.45
CA SER A 24 19.41 6.91 11.33
C SER A 24 18.54 7.12 12.58
N LYS A 25 19.13 7.65 13.66
CA LYS A 25 19.22 9.09 13.96
C LYS A 25 17.85 9.69 14.29
N ASP A 26 17.53 9.57 15.57
CA ASP A 26 16.84 10.54 16.44
C ASP A 26 15.65 11.32 15.87
N SER A 27 14.46 11.11 16.44
CA SER A 27 13.63 12.18 17.05
C SER A 27 12.24 11.67 17.39
N SER A 28 11.64 12.29 18.41
CA SER A 28 10.34 12.01 19.01
C SER A 28 9.15 12.24 18.04
N GLN A 29 9.09 11.49 16.94
CA GLN A 29 7.98 11.51 16.00
C GLN A 29 7.33 10.13 16.00
N LYS A 30 6.07 10.08 16.43
CA LYS A 30 5.34 8.82 16.59
C LYS A 30 5.17 8.16 15.23
N HIS A 31 6.00 7.17 14.95
CA HIS A 31 5.94 6.41 13.71
C HIS A 31 4.70 5.49 13.73
N ALA A 32 3.66 5.84 12.97
CA ALA A 32 2.38 5.14 12.99
C ALA A 32 2.49 3.67 12.58
N GLY A 33 3.23 3.37 11.52
CA GLY A 33 3.50 2.00 11.08
C GLY A 33 4.11 1.11 12.16
N SER A 34 5.11 1.62 12.90
CA SER A 34 5.76 0.88 13.98
C SER A 34 4.82 0.57 15.16
N ILE A 35 3.92 1.51 15.49
CA ILE A 35 2.91 1.31 16.55
C ILE A 35 1.92 0.22 16.12
N VAL A 36 1.39 0.31 14.90
CA VAL A 36 0.47 -0.69 14.33
C VAL A 36 1.11 -2.07 14.31
N GLU A 37 2.34 -2.18 13.84
CA GLU A 37 3.09 -3.44 13.83
C GLU A 37 3.24 -4.01 15.25
N SER A 38 3.61 -3.16 16.21
CA SER A 38 3.77 -3.55 17.61
C SER A 38 2.47 -4.12 18.19
N ILE A 39 1.33 -3.51 17.90
CA ILE A 39 0.01 -3.98 18.36
C ILE A 39 -0.34 -5.32 17.75
N ILE A 40 -0.21 -5.47 16.43
CA ILE A 40 -0.48 -6.72 15.69
C ILE A 40 0.37 -7.86 16.26
N ARG A 41 1.66 -7.60 16.52
CA ARG A 41 2.59 -8.60 17.06
C ARG A 41 2.29 -8.95 18.52
N LYS A 42 1.94 -7.96 19.36
CA LYS A 42 1.54 -8.18 20.77
C LYS A 42 0.28 -9.04 20.89
N GLN A 43 -0.69 -8.82 20.01
CA GLN A 43 -1.93 -9.60 19.96
C GLN A 43 -1.78 -10.96 19.26
N GLY A 44 -0.63 -11.23 18.62
CA GLY A 44 -0.37 -12.50 17.94
C GLY A 44 -1.16 -12.68 16.64
N HIS A 45 -1.64 -11.60 16.03
CA HIS A 45 -2.39 -11.69 14.78
C HIS A 45 -1.48 -12.07 13.60
N ASN A 46 -1.92 -13.03 12.79
CA ASN A 46 -1.17 -13.43 11.60
C ASN A 46 -1.23 -12.35 10.51
N ILE A 47 -0.08 -11.75 10.23
CA ILE A 47 0.13 -10.70 9.21
C ILE A 47 -0.36 -11.17 7.82
N SER A 48 -0.18 -12.45 7.49
CA SER A 48 -0.66 -13.01 6.22
C SER A 48 -2.19 -13.06 6.14
N LYS A 49 -2.88 -13.24 7.28
CA LYS A 49 -4.35 -13.23 7.34
C LYS A 49 -4.89 -11.80 7.28
N LEU A 50 -4.22 -10.85 7.93
CA LEU A 50 -4.51 -9.42 7.81
C LEU A 50 -4.36 -8.94 6.35
N ALA A 51 -3.28 -9.30 5.66
CA ALA A 51 -3.08 -8.93 4.26
C ALA A 51 -4.20 -9.45 3.35
N LYS A 52 -4.66 -10.69 3.58
CA LYS A 52 -5.81 -11.28 2.86
C LYS A 52 -7.12 -10.54 3.15
N TYR A 53 -7.37 -10.19 4.41
CA TYR A 53 -8.54 -9.40 4.81
C TYR A 53 -8.55 -8.02 4.13
N MET A 54 -7.37 -7.39 4.06
CA MET A 54 -7.15 -6.10 3.41
C MET A 54 -7.19 -6.13 1.88
N LYS A 55 -7.15 -7.32 1.27
CA LYS A 55 -7.02 -7.53 -0.19
C LYS A 55 -5.75 -6.89 -0.77
N ILE A 56 -4.64 -6.93 -0.04
CA ILE A 56 -3.34 -6.42 -0.49
C ILE A 56 -2.25 -7.48 -0.40
N SER A 57 -1.09 -7.21 -1.01
CA SER A 57 0.08 -8.07 -0.87
C SER A 57 0.71 -7.94 0.52
N ARG A 58 1.38 -9.00 1.00
CA ARG A 58 2.14 -8.95 2.26
C ARG A 58 3.26 -7.90 2.21
N CYS A 59 3.89 -7.72 1.05
CA CYS A 59 4.92 -6.71 0.83
C CYS A 59 4.37 -5.30 1.08
N THR A 60 3.18 -5.00 0.55
CA THR A 60 2.49 -3.73 0.77
C THR A 60 2.22 -3.49 2.26
N LEU A 61 1.76 -4.54 2.97
CA LEU A 61 1.50 -4.45 4.40
C LEU A 61 2.79 -4.20 5.21
N TYR A 62 3.90 -4.86 4.86
CA TYR A 62 5.20 -4.58 5.49
C TYR A 62 5.67 -3.16 5.21
N LYS A 63 5.49 -2.68 3.97
CA LYS A 63 5.83 -1.31 3.60
C LYS A 63 5.05 -0.29 4.45
N TRP A 64 3.78 -0.55 4.76
CA TRP A 64 2.99 0.31 5.67
C TRP A 64 3.58 0.39 7.08
N PHE A 65 4.29 -0.63 7.55
CA PHE A 65 4.94 -0.57 8.86
C PHE A 65 6.14 0.37 8.89
N GLU A 66 6.73 0.67 7.73
CA GLU A 66 7.85 1.62 7.56
C GLU A 66 7.38 3.07 7.31
N HIS A 67 6.07 3.31 7.19
CA HIS A 67 5.53 4.66 7.02
C HIS A 67 5.22 5.38 8.35
N ASP A 68 5.76 6.59 8.52
CA ASP A 68 5.57 7.42 9.71
C ASP A 68 4.11 7.81 9.94
N THR A 69 3.34 7.94 8.87
CA THR A 69 1.91 8.27 8.91
C THR A 69 1.11 7.24 8.12
N LEU A 70 -0.08 6.92 8.61
CA LEU A 70 -1.02 6.02 7.94
C LEU A 70 -2.36 6.72 7.76
N PRO A 71 -2.98 6.63 6.58
CA PRO A 71 -4.33 7.11 6.33
C PRO A 71 -5.36 6.54 7.32
N PHE A 72 -6.34 7.37 7.70
CA PHE A 72 -7.44 7.00 8.60
C PHE A 72 -8.15 5.70 8.19
N ASP A 73 -8.50 5.56 6.91
CA ASP A 73 -9.17 4.37 6.37
C ASP A 73 -8.41 3.07 6.66
N ILE A 74 -7.08 3.13 6.61
CA ILE A 74 -6.23 1.97 6.86
C ILE A 74 -6.24 1.64 8.35
N LEU A 75 -6.08 2.65 9.22
CA LEU A 75 -6.11 2.47 10.67
C LEU A 75 -7.44 1.89 11.14
N VAL A 76 -8.57 2.41 10.66
CA VAL A 76 -9.91 1.90 11.01
C VAL A 76 -10.06 0.45 10.55
N ARG A 77 -9.66 0.13 9.31
CA ARG A 77 -9.80 -1.22 8.78
C ARG A 77 -8.90 -2.22 9.52
N ILE A 78 -7.69 -1.81 9.91
CA ILE A 78 -6.80 -2.65 10.74
C ILE A 78 -7.43 -2.81 12.12
N GLY A 79 -7.95 -1.74 12.71
CA GLY A 79 -8.57 -1.72 14.04
C GLY A 79 -9.77 -2.66 14.12
N SER A 80 -10.61 -2.67 13.10
CA SER A 80 -11.73 -3.61 12.98
C SER A 80 -11.28 -5.08 12.88
N TYR A 81 -10.12 -5.36 12.30
CA TYR A 81 -9.57 -6.72 12.24
C TYR A 81 -8.91 -7.14 13.56
N THR A 82 -8.20 -6.22 14.21
CA THR A 82 -7.47 -6.46 15.46
C THR A 82 -8.33 -6.24 16.71
N ASN A 83 -9.57 -5.79 16.56
CA ASN A 83 -10.45 -5.29 17.63
C ASN A 83 -9.72 -4.33 18.57
N TYR A 84 -8.95 -3.41 17.99
CA TYR A 84 -8.15 -2.43 18.71
C TYR A 84 -8.56 -1.02 18.27
N ASP A 85 -8.75 -0.13 19.25
CA ASP A 85 -9.08 1.26 18.98
C ASP A 85 -7.80 2.12 18.90
N PHE A 86 -7.48 2.54 17.67
CA PHE A 86 -6.33 3.38 17.36
C PHE A 86 -6.54 4.87 17.69
N SER A 87 -7.75 5.28 18.09
CA SER A 87 -8.05 6.67 18.46
C SER A 87 -7.21 7.17 19.64
N SER A 88 -6.91 6.28 20.59
CA SER A 88 -6.08 6.61 21.75
C SER A 88 -4.61 6.87 21.39
N ASP A 89 -4.07 6.16 20.40
CA ASP A 89 -2.68 6.30 19.97
C ASP A 89 -2.49 7.46 19.00
N PHE A 90 -3.48 7.71 18.14
CA PHE A 90 -3.44 8.67 17.04
C PHE A 90 -4.54 9.74 17.15
N PRO A 91 -4.67 10.47 18.27
CA PRO A 91 -5.74 11.45 18.44
C PRO A 91 -5.75 12.51 17.33
N GLU A 92 -4.61 12.85 16.73
CA GLU A 92 -4.53 13.80 15.60
C GLU A 92 -5.27 13.30 14.34
N VAL A 93 -5.19 12.00 14.05
CA VAL A 93 -5.82 11.39 12.86
C VAL A 93 -7.32 11.18 13.09
N PHE A 94 -7.74 11.01 14.34
CA PHE A 94 -9.14 10.77 14.70
C PHE A 94 -9.91 12.06 15.09
N ARG A 95 -9.24 13.10 15.61
CA ARG A 95 -9.85 14.41 15.94
C ARG A 95 -10.17 15.24 14.71
N SER A 96 -9.40 15.10 13.62
CA SER A 96 -9.73 15.74 12.34
C SER A 96 -11.06 15.26 11.76
N SER A 97 -11.65 14.18 12.27
CA SER A 97 -13.00 13.74 11.91
C SER A 97 -14.10 14.20 12.86
N SER A 98 -13.78 14.62 14.11
CA SER A 98 -14.78 15.03 15.11
C SER A 98 -14.87 16.54 15.32
N GLU A 99 -13.80 17.29 15.08
CA GLU A 99 -13.78 18.76 15.19
C GLU A 99 -13.92 19.46 13.82
N ALA A 100 -13.91 18.71 12.72
CA ALA A 100 -14.10 19.22 11.37
C ALA A 100 -15.59 19.25 10.95
N GLU A 101 -16.49 19.56 11.89
CA GLU A 101 -17.74 20.20 11.52
C GLU A 101 -17.48 21.72 11.52
N ILE A 102 -17.68 22.34 10.36
CA ILE A 102 -17.55 23.78 10.07
C ILE A 102 -16.17 24.26 9.60
N GLU A 103 -15.46 23.50 8.76
CA GLU A 103 -14.86 24.11 7.56
C GLU A 103 -15.13 23.21 6.36
N GLN A 104 -15.67 23.82 5.33
CA GLN A 104 -16.26 23.19 4.16
C GLN A 104 -15.24 22.34 3.41
N HIS A 105 -15.15 21.04 3.74
CA HIS A 105 -15.06 20.06 2.68
C HIS A 105 -16.45 20.01 2.05
N PRO A 106 -16.66 20.52 0.82
CA PRO A 106 -17.88 20.16 0.13
C PRO A 106 -17.83 18.64 0.10
N LEU A 107 -18.88 17.99 0.63
CA LEU A 107 -19.32 16.72 0.10
C LEU A 107 -19.00 16.78 -1.39
N GLN A 108 -18.03 15.96 -1.85
CA GLN A 108 -17.92 15.69 -3.26
C GLN A 108 -19.26 15.08 -3.58
N ASN A 109 -20.16 15.94 -4.05
CA ASN A 109 -21.47 15.58 -4.49
C ASN A 109 -21.18 14.49 -5.51
N PRO A 110 -21.54 13.21 -5.27
CA PRO A 110 -21.13 12.13 -6.17
C PRO A 110 -21.53 12.46 -7.61
N SER A 111 -22.58 13.28 -7.79
CA SER A 111 -22.95 13.94 -9.03
C SER A 111 -21.83 14.76 -9.70
N LYS A 112 -21.12 15.66 -9.01
CA LYS A 112 -20.05 16.49 -9.61
C LYS A 112 -18.81 15.69 -9.99
N GLU A 113 -18.45 14.69 -9.19
CA GLU A 113 -17.33 13.80 -9.54
C GLU A 113 -17.72 12.89 -10.72
N ASN A 114 -18.94 12.36 -10.72
CA ASN A 114 -19.51 11.63 -11.86
C ASN A 114 -19.59 12.49 -13.12
N GLU A 115 -19.96 13.78 -13.03
CA GLU A 115 -19.96 14.70 -14.17
C GLU A 115 -18.57 14.88 -14.77
N LYS A 116 -17.54 14.98 -13.92
CA LYS A 116 -16.14 15.07 -14.36
C LYS A 116 -15.70 13.77 -15.03
N ILE A 117 -16.06 12.61 -14.46
CA ILE A 117 -15.77 11.29 -15.04
C ILE A 117 -16.48 11.15 -16.40
N ASP A 118 -17.75 11.51 -16.50
CA ASP A 118 -18.54 11.49 -17.73
C ASP A 118 -17.96 12.40 -18.81
N TYR A 119 -17.44 13.56 -18.43
CA TYR A 119 -16.76 14.47 -19.35
C TYR A 119 -15.55 13.79 -20.00
N TRP A 120 -14.71 13.12 -19.21
CA TRP A 120 -13.53 12.42 -19.70
C TRP A 120 -13.89 11.19 -20.53
N ILE A 121 -14.93 10.43 -20.15
CA ILE A 121 -15.44 9.30 -20.93
C ILE A 121 -15.88 9.78 -22.32
N ARG A 122 -16.65 10.87 -22.41
CA ARG A 122 -17.07 11.42 -23.71
C ARG A 122 -15.89 11.89 -24.55
N LYS A 123 -14.90 12.56 -23.95
CA LYS A 123 -13.68 12.98 -24.66
C LYS A 123 -12.90 11.79 -25.22
N TYR A 124 -12.83 10.71 -24.46
CA TYR A 124 -12.15 9.49 -24.89
C TYR A 124 -12.89 8.79 -26.03
N ILE A 125 -14.22 8.64 -25.93
CA ILE A 125 -15.05 8.08 -27.00
C ILE A 125 -14.88 8.87 -28.30
N LEU A 126 -14.98 10.20 -28.23
CA LEU A 126 -14.87 11.07 -29.41
C LEU A 126 -13.48 10.99 -30.07
N LEU A 127 -12.43 10.80 -29.26
CA LEU A 127 -11.08 10.58 -29.79
C LEU A 127 -10.99 9.25 -30.54
N LEU A 128 -11.56 8.18 -29.99
CA LEU A 128 -11.57 6.86 -30.62
C LEU A 128 -12.40 6.85 -31.91
N GLU A 129 -13.55 7.52 -31.92
CA GLU A 129 -14.40 7.67 -33.10
C GLU A 129 -13.64 8.36 -34.24
N LYS A 130 -13.03 9.52 -33.96
CA LYS A 130 -12.20 10.23 -34.96
C LYS A 130 -11.03 9.41 -35.46
N TYR A 131 -10.38 8.66 -34.57
CA TYR A 131 -9.28 7.79 -34.96
C TYR A 131 -9.76 6.67 -35.90
N ASN A 132 -10.87 6.03 -35.57
CA ASN A 132 -11.49 4.99 -36.40
C ASN A 132 -11.95 5.54 -37.76
N GLU A 133 -12.56 6.72 -37.81
CA GLU A 133 -12.91 7.40 -39.06
C GLU A 133 -11.67 7.61 -39.95
N CYS A 134 -10.57 8.08 -39.36
CA CYS A 134 -9.32 8.30 -40.07
C CYS A 134 -8.76 6.98 -40.64
N LEU A 135 -8.80 5.89 -39.85
CA LEU A 135 -8.39 4.57 -40.30
C LEU A 135 -9.26 4.05 -41.45
N ILE A 136 -10.59 4.21 -41.36
CA ILE A 136 -11.52 3.77 -42.42
C ILE A 136 -11.27 4.55 -43.71
N ASN A 137 -11.09 5.87 -43.61
CA ASN A 137 -10.82 6.73 -44.77
C ASN A 137 -9.48 6.40 -45.43
N GLN A 138 -8.45 6.07 -44.64
CA GLN A 138 -7.17 5.59 -45.17
C GLN A 138 -7.33 4.26 -45.90
N ASN A 139 -8.04 3.29 -45.31
CA ASN A 139 -8.28 1.98 -45.95
C ASN A 139 -9.10 2.11 -47.25
N HIS A 140 -10.10 3.01 -47.29
CA HIS A 140 -10.89 3.25 -48.50
C HIS A 140 -10.06 3.91 -49.62
N SER A 141 -9.10 4.78 -49.27
CA SER A 141 -8.22 5.43 -50.24
C SER A 141 -7.18 4.49 -50.87
N GLN A 142 -6.88 3.35 -50.22
CA GLN A 142 -5.92 2.34 -50.71
C GLN A 142 -6.56 1.26 -51.60
N ASN A 143 -7.86 1.33 -51.87
CA ASN A 143 -8.55 0.39 -52.75
C ASN A 143 -9.37 1.13 -53.84
N PRO A 144 -8.71 1.84 -54.76
CA PRO A 144 -9.39 2.34 -55.95
C PRO A 144 -9.70 1.13 -56.86
N LYS A 145 -10.96 1.04 -57.30
CA LYS A 145 -11.39 0.11 -58.34
C LYS A 145 -10.61 0.31 -59.65
#